data_AF-A0A317AF00-F1
#
_entry.id   AF-A0A317AF00-F1
#
_cell.length_a   1.000
_cell.length_b   1.000
_cell.length_c   1.000
_cell.angle_alpha   90.00
_cell.angle_beta   90.00
_cell.angle_gamma   90.00
#
_symmetry.space_group_name_H-M   'P 1'
#
loop_
_entity.id
_entity.type
_entity.pdbx_description
1 polymer ?
#
loop_
_entity_poly.entity_id
_entity_poly.type
_entity_poly.pdbx_seq_one_letter_code
_entity_poly.pdbx_strand_id
1 'polypeptide(L)'
;MKHPAVFTALLAASVHAWMPAERELSAFNRTSDSLTTRAPSLPSYKIRGVNLGGWLISEPWMMGDEWKLMGCSGQCSEFDCVKALGQTKADSAFDAHYARWITPDMVTLMHNAGLNTIRIPIGYWSLHSLVTSGEYFPNVNLKYLDAVIQRAADLGMFVVIDLHGAPGAQKIGDAFTGQCLQQSGLPAFYTQQNYDRATKWLTWMTKRIHTTPSYAATVGIIQVVNEPQTNRDSGGMPQAEKDTLTQIYYPSALRAVRTAENDLGIASNSRLHVQFMDTLWGAGSPLQLSPI
;
A
#
# COMPACT_ATOMS: atom_id res chain seq x y z
N MET A 1 14.52 -51.29 -19.24
CA MET A 1 14.57 -49.82 -19.34
C MET A 1 13.53 -49.27 -18.37
N LYS A 2 13.95 -48.68 -17.26
CA LYS A 2 13.08 -48.12 -16.23
C LYS A 2 13.23 -46.60 -16.31
N HIS A 3 12.19 -45.89 -16.75
CA HIS A 3 12.14 -44.44 -16.66
C HIS A 3 11.80 -44.03 -15.22
N PRO A 4 12.58 -43.16 -14.55
CA PRO A 4 12.17 -42.60 -13.28
C PRO A 4 11.17 -41.46 -13.54
N ALA A 5 10.01 -41.53 -12.90
CA ALA A 5 9.07 -40.43 -12.85
C ALA A 5 9.67 -39.32 -11.99
N VAL A 6 9.93 -38.16 -12.60
CA VAL A 6 10.29 -36.94 -11.89
C VAL A 6 9.03 -36.40 -11.23
N PHE A 7 8.96 -36.47 -9.90
CA PHE A 7 7.94 -35.76 -9.13
C PHE A 7 8.34 -34.27 -9.05
N THR A 8 7.65 -33.43 -9.81
CA THR A 8 7.69 -31.98 -9.64
C THR A 8 6.89 -31.63 -8.39
N ALA A 9 7.59 -31.28 -7.31
CA ALA A 9 6.95 -30.69 -6.14
C ALA A 9 6.53 -29.26 -6.48
N LEU A 10 5.21 -29.04 -6.62
CA LEU A 10 4.62 -27.70 -6.61
C LEU A 10 4.82 -27.11 -5.21
N LEU A 11 5.78 -26.18 -5.07
CA LEU A 11 5.80 -25.25 -3.96
C LEU A 11 4.62 -24.30 -4.14
N ALA A 12 3.49 -24.63 -3.53
CA ALA A 12 2.44 -23.66 -3.27
C ALA A 12 3.02 -22.60 -2.33
N ALA A 13 3.29 -21.40 -2.84
CA ALA A 13 3.47 -20.23 -1.99
C ALA A 13 2.18 -20.08 -1.18
N SER A 14 2.27 -20.32 0.13
CA SER A 14 1.14 -20.18 1.03
C SER A 14 0.86 -18.69 1.23
N VAL A 15 0.12 -18.11 0.28
CA VAL A 15 -0.60 -16.86 0.50
C VAL A 15 -1.61 -17.15 1.60
N HIS A 16 -1.30 -16.73 2.83
CA HIS A 16 -2.25 -16.82 3.93
C HIS A 16 -3.29 -15.72 3.73
N ALA A 17 -4.29 -16.02 2.91
CA ALA A 17 -5.44 -15.16 2.75
C ALA A 17 -6.18 -15.06 4.09
N TRP A 18 -6.52 -13.84 4.49
CA TRP A 18 -7.23 -13.51 5.72
C TRP A 18 -8.55 -14.30 5.81
N MET A 19 -8.65 -15.20 6.78
CA MET A 19 -9.79 -16.10 6.93
C MET A 19 -10.97 -15.38 7.64
N PRO A 20 -12.23 -15.62 7.24
CA PRO A 20 -13.41 -15.00 7.88
C PRO A 20 -13.59 -15.28 9.39
N ALA A 21 -12.78 -16.17 9.96
CA ALA A 21 -12.73 -16.52 11.37
C ALA A 21 -11.76 -15.65 12.20
N GLU A 22 -10.85 -14.91 11.55
CA GLU A 22 -9.88 -14.01 12.22
C GLU A 22 -10.47 -12.62 12.50
N ARG A 23 -11.71 -12.59 13.03
CA ARG A 23 -12.48 -11.35 13.25
C ARG A 23 -12.06 -10.62 14.53
N GLU A 24 -10.82 -10.19 14.58
CA GLU A 24 -10.41 -9.15 15.51
C GLU A 24 -10.62 -7.78 14.83
N LEU A 25 -11.86 -7.28 14.86
CA LEU A 25 -12.23 -5.91 14.46
C LEU A 25 -11.44 -4.84 15.25
N SER A 26 -10.74 -5.25 16.31
CA SER A 26 -9.78 -4.43 17.05
C SER A 26 -8.67 -3.89 16.15
N ALA A 27 -8.25 -4.60 15.08
CA ALA A 27 -7.22 -4.13 14.13
C ALA A 27 -7.63 -2.88 13.32
N PHE A 28 -8.93 -2.68 13.07
CA PHE A 28 -9.44 -1.59 12.24
C PHE A 28 -9.85 -0.33 13.04
N ASN A 29 -9.92 -0.40 14.37
CA ASN A 29 -10.59 0.60 15.20
C ASN A 29 -9.68 1.42 16.11
N ARG A 30 -8.41 1.59 15.74
CA ARG A 30 -7.39 2.21 16.61
C ARG A 30 -6.71 3.36 15.89
N THR A 31 -7.02 4.58 16.31
CA THR A 31 -6.13 5.78 16.35
C THR A 31 -6.95 7.06 16.47
N SER A 32 -7.09 7.61 17.68
CA SER A 32 -7.38 9.05 17.82
C SER A 32 -6.04 9.84 17.79
N ASP A 33 -5.87 10.86 18.63
CA ASP A 33 -4.60 11.59 18.85
C ASP A 33 -3.45 10.70 19.36
N SER A 34 -3.77 9.50 19.85
CA SER A 34 -2.81 8.52 20.36
C SER A 34 -3.07 7.15 19.74
N LEU A 35 -2.01 6.35 19.66
CA LEU A 35 -2.07 4.92 19.34
C LEU A 35 -2.96 4.15 20.33
N THR A 36 -3.22 4.70 21.51
CA THR A 36 -3.94 4.06 22.62
C THR A 36 -5.45 4.38 22.70
N THR A 37 -5.97 5.29 21.87
CA THR A 37 -7.37 5.79 21.98
C THR A 37 -8.17 5.54 20.69
N ARG A 38 -9.47 5.24 20.82
CA ARG A 38 -10.35 4.86 19.70
C ARG A 38 -10.65 6.06 18.79
N ALA A 39 -10.58 5.81 17.48
CA ALA A 39 -10.89 6.75 16.40
C ALA A 39 -12.42 6.97 16.28
N PRO A 40 -12.89 7.83 15.35
CA PRO A 40 -14.32 7.96 15.02
C PRO A 40 -14.96 6.60 14.66
N SER A 41 -16.28 6.54 14.61
CA SER A 41 -16.95 5.28 14.23
C SER A 41 -16.67 4.95 12.76
N LEU A 42 -16.06 3.79 12.51
CA LEU A 42 -16.06 3.16 11.19
C LEU A 42 -17.49 3.03 10.66
N PRO A 43 -17.68 2.83 9.33
CA PRO A 43 -19.00 2.57 8.79
C PRO A 43 -19.72 1.47 9.59
N SER A 44 -20.97 1.75 9.99
CA SER A 44 -21.76 0.84 10.83
C SER A 44 -22.24 -0.42 10.09
N TYR A 45 -21.97 -0.50 8.78
CA TYR A 45 -22.26 -1.63 7.92
C TYR A 45 -21.05 -2.56 7.75
N LYS A 46 -21.32 -3.82 7.39
CA LYS A 46 -20.26 -4.80 7.10
C LYS A 46 -19.52 -4.43 5.81
N ILE A 47 -18.18 -4.37 5.88
CA ILE A 47 -17.31 -4.21 4.71
C ILE A 47 -17.45 -5.43 3.78
N ARG A 48 -17.72 -5.14 2.51
CA ARG A 48 -17.70 -6.06 1.37
C ARG A 48 -16.83 -5.41 0.31
N GLY A 49 -15.52 -5.62 0.45
CA GLY A 49 -14.52 -4.88 -0.31
C GLY A 49 -13.68 -5.72 -1.25
N VAL A 50 -13.03 -5.03 -2.18
CA VAL A 50 -12.03 -5.58 -3.11
C VAL A 50 -10.78 -4.71 -3.13
N ASN A 51 -9.64 -5.30 -3.47
CA ASN A 51 -8.39 -4.57 -3.71
C ASN A 51 -8.28 -4.24 -5.20
N LEU A 52 -7.85 -3.02 -5.53
CA LEU A 52 -7.55 -2.60 -6.90
C LEU A 52 -6.09 -2.92 -7.24
N GLY A 53 -5.74 -4.20 -7.17
CA GLY A 53 -4.38 -4.71 -7.37
C GLY A 53 -3.89 -4.65 -8.82
N GLY A 54 -2.56 -4.59 -8.99
CA GLY A 54 -1.92 -4.49 -10.30
C GLY A 54 -2.19 -3.18 -11.03
N TRP A 55 -2.60 -2.11 -10.32
CA TRP A 55 -2.93 -0.80 -10.90
C TRP A 55 -1.86 0.26 -10.64
N LEU A 56 -1.93 0.99 -9.52
CA LEU A 56 -0.92 2.01 -9.15
C LEU A 56 0.31 1.39 -8.46
N ILE A 57 0.37 0.06 -8.48
CA ILE A 57 1.52 -0.77 -8.18
C ILE A 57 1.33 -2.11 -8.90
N SER A 58 2.33 -2.49 -9.69
CA SER A 58 2.25 -3.62 -10.59
C SER A 58 2.78 -4.90 -9.94
N GLU A 59 1.99 -5.96 -10.00
CA GLU A 59 2.38 -7.31 -9.59
C GLU A 59 2.28 -8.24 -10.81
N PRO A 60 3.40 -8.60 -11.46
CA PRO A 60 3.36 -9.27 -12.77
C PRO A 60 2.53 -10.55 -12.81
N TRP A 61 2.44 -11.27 -11.69
CA TRP A 61 1.65 -12.50 -11.57
C TRP A 61 0.14 -12.28 -11.69
N MET A 62 -0.37 -11.08 -11.37
CA MET A 62 -1.79 -10.72 -11.51
C MET A 62 -2.15 -10.23 -12.91
N MET A 63 -1.16 -9.70 -13.64
CA MET A 63 -1.37 -8.87 -14.82
C MET A 63 -0.49 -9.31 -15.99
N GLY A 64 -0.25 -10.62 -16.18
CA GLY A 64 0.74 -11.14 -17.13
C GLY A 64 0.64 -10.62 -18.58
N ASP A 65 -0.57 -10.63 -19.16
CA ASP A 65 -0.79 -10.10 -20.52
C ASP A 65 -0.58 -8.59 -20.59
N GLU A 66 -0.99 -7.89 -19.54
CA GLU A 66 -0.82 -6.44 -19.41
C GLU A 66 0.64 -6.05 -19.26
N TRP A 67 1.37 -6.77 -18.41
CA TRP A 67 2.80 -6.61 -18.19
C TRP A 67 3.61 -6.82 -19.47
N LYS A 68 3.18 -7.80 -20.29
CA LYS A 68 3.74 -8.01 -21.62
C LYS A 68 3.40 -6.87 -22.57
N LEU A 69 2.17 -6.39 -22.58
CA LEU A 69 1.74 -5.26 -23.42
C LEU A 69 2.49 -3.97 -23.09
N MET A 70 2.82 -3.74 -21.81
CA MET A 70 3.66 -2.62 -21.36
C MET A 70 5.13 -2.73 -21.79
N GLY A 71 5.56 -3.88 -22.32
CA GLY A 71 6.96 -4.15 -22.67
C GLY A 71 7.82 -4.59 -21.48
N CYS A 72 7.21 -4.90 -20.34
CA CYS A 72 7.91 -5.28 -19.11
C CYS A 72 8.17 -6.79 -18.96
N SER A 73 7.97 -7.59 -20.02
CA SER A 73 8.19 -9.04 -19.97
C SER A 73 9.56 -9.42 -19.41
N GLY A 74 9.57 -10.34 -18.46
CA GLY A 74 10.79 -10.81 -17.78
C GLY A 74 11.30 -9.88 -16.67
N GLN A 75 10.69 -8.71 -16.47
CA GLN A 75 11.03 -7.80 -15.37
C GLN A 75 10.21 -8.15 -14.13
N CYS A 76 10.84 -8.12 -12.95
CA CYS A 76 10.22 -8.56 -11.71
C CYS A 76 9.30 -7.51 -11.09
N SER A 77 9.66 -6.22 -11.22
CA SER A 77 8.95 -5.12 -10.58
C SER A 77 8.87 -3.89 -11.49
N GLU A 78 8.11 -2.87 -11.06
CA GLU A 78 8.06 -1.56 -11.75
C GLU A 78 9.45 -0.96 -11.89
N PHE A 79 10.27 -1.07 -10.84
CA PHE A 79 11.63 -0.56 -10.86
C PHE A 79 12.48 -1.20 -11.96
N ASP A 80 12.43 -2.52 -12.05
CA ASP A 80 13.15 -3.28 -13.07
C ASP A 80 12.64 -2.94 -14.47
N CYS A 81 11.33 -2.76 -14.62
CA CYS A 81 10.75 -2.38 -15.91
C CYS A 81 11.19 -0.98 -16.36
N VAL A 82 11.12 0.02 -15.48
CA VAL A 82 11.54 1.39 -15.83
C VAL A 82 13.02 1.42 -16.19
N LYS A 83 13.85 0.70 -15.41
CA LYS A 83 15.29 0.57 -15.67
C LYS A 83 15.58 -0.11 -17.02
N ALA A 84 14.83 -1.14 -17.39
CA ALA A 84 15.01 -1.87 -18.65
C ALA A 84 14.51 -1.11 -19.88
N LEU A 85 13.35 -0.45 -19.80
CA LEU A 85 12.75 0.29 -20.91
C LEU A 85 13.36 1.68 -21.14
N GLY A 86 13.88 2.28 -20.06
CA GLY A 86 14.22 3.69 -19.99
C GLY A 86 13.00 4.57 -19.69
N GLN A 87 13.24 5.68 -18.99
CA GLN A 87 12.20 6.52 -18.36
C GLN A 87 11.06 6.91 -19.32
N THR A 88 11.36 7.52 -20.48
CA THR A 88 10.32 8.02 -21.40
C THR A 88 9.38 6.93 -21.89
N LYS A 89 9.92 5.76 -22.24
CA LYS A 89 9.11 4.64 -22.74
C LYS A 89 8.30 4.01 -21.61
N ALA A 90 8.91 3.86 -20.44
CA ALA A 90 8.23 3.34 -19.27
C ALA A 90 7.08 4.27 -18.86
N ASP A 91 7.30 5.58 -18.73
CA ASP A 91 6.26 6.55 -18.39
C ASP A 91 5.06 6.47 -19.34
N SER A 92 5.30 6.37 -20.65
CA SER A 92 4.21 6.21 -21.63
C SER A 92 3.46 4.88 -21.47
N ALA A 93 4.16 3.78 -21.16
CA ALA A 93 3.54 2.47 -20.96
C ALA A 93 2.72 2.42 -19.67
N PHE A 94 3.26 2.98 -18.57
CA PHE A 94 2.58 3.06 -17.28
C PHE A 94 1.39 4.02 -17.30
N ASP A 95 1.48 5.20 -17.94
CA ASP A 95 0.32 6.10 -18.08
C ASP A 95 -0.83 5.44 -18.88
N ALA A 96 -0.50 4.70 -19.94
CA ALA A 96 -1.49 3.95 -20.71
C ALA A 96 -2.10 2.78 -19.91
N HIS A 97 -1.32 2.10 -19.07
CA HIS A 97 -1.80 1.08 -18.15
C HIS A 97 -2.76 1.67 -17.10
N TYR A 98 -2.35 2.75 -16.42
CA TYR A 98 -3.17 3.42 -15.39
C TYR A 98 -4.51 3.90 -15.95
N ALA A 99 -4.57 4.29 -17.22
CA ALA A 99 -5.78 4.74 -17.90
C ALA A 99 -6.83 3.64 -18.14
N ARG A 100 -6.42 2.38 -18.27
CA ARG A 100 -7.29 1.30 -18.76
C ARG A 100 -7.43 0.11 -17.83
N TRP A 101 -6.51 -0.09 -16.89
CA TRP A 101 -6.55 -1.24 -16.00
C TRP A 101 -7.67 -1.15 -14.96
N ILE A 102 -7.83 0.01 -14.33
CA ILE A 102 -8.93 0.33 -13.42
C ILE A 102 -9.55 1.65 -13.86
N THR A 103 -10.85 1.64 -14.12
CA THR A 103 -11.59 2.82 -14.61
C THR A 103 -12.78 3.15 -13.70
N PRO A 104 -13.34 4.38 -13.79
CA PRO A 104 -14.60 4.72 -13.12
C PRO A 104 -15.75 3.74 -13.43
N ASP A 105 -15.83 3.23 -14.66
CA ASP A 105 -16.85 2.25 -15.03
C ASP A 105 -16.71 0.95 -14.25
N MET A 106 -15.47 0.50 -13.98
CA MET A 106 -15.24 -0.68 -13.14
C MET A 106 -15.68 -0.46 -11.70
N VAL A 107 -15.53 0.74 -11.14
CA VAL A 107 -16.07 1.09 -9.80
C VAL A 107 -17.60 0.96 -9.79
N THR A 108 -18.26 1.38 -10.87
CA THR A 108 -19.71 1.20 -11.05
C THR A 108 -20.10 -0.27 -11.04
N LEU A 109 -19.35 -1.11 -11.76
CA LEU A 109 -19.60 -2.55 -11.79
C LEU A 109 -19.41 -3.19 -10.41
N MET A 110 -18.37 -2.79 -9.66
CA MET A 110 -18.14 -3.25 -8.29
C MET A 110 -19.30 -2.89 -7.37
N HIS A 111 -19.75 -1.63 -7.40
CA HIS A 111 -20.91 -1.18 -6.64
C HIS A 111 -22.17 -1.98 -7.00
N ASN A 112 -22.46 -2.15 -8.30
CA ASN A 112 -23.63 -2.88 -8.77
C ASN A 112 -23.58 -4.38 -8.42
N ALA A 113 -22.39 -4.95 -8.23
CA ALA A 113 -22.19 -6.30 -7.70
C ALA A 113 -22.42 -6.40 -6.17
N GLY A 114 -22.76 -5.29 -5.50
CA GLY A 114 -23.04 -5.23 -4.07
C GLY A 114 -21.82 -5.04 -3.17
N LEU A 115 -20.68 -4.64 -3.75
CA LEU A 115 -19.50 -4.23 -3.01
C LEU A 115 -19.68 -2.78 -2.53
N ASN A 116 -19.11 -2.48 -1.37
CA ASN A 116 -19.26 -1.17 -0.71
C ASN A 116 -17.93 -0.54 -0.30
N THR A 117 -16.81 -1.18 -0.64
CA THR A 117 -15.48 -0.72 -0.24
C THR A 117 -14.44 -1.07 -1.31
N ILE A 118 -13.52 -0.16 -1.57
CA ILE A 118 -12.33 -0.42 -2.38
C ILE A 118 -11.07 -0.06 -1.59
N ARG A 119 -10.04 -0.91 -1.68
CA ARG A 119 -8.69 -0.63 -1.19
C ARG A 119 -7.78 -0.37 -2.37
N ILE A 120 -7.03 0.73 -2.32
CA ILE A 120 -6.18 1.23 -3.40
C ILE A 120 -4.71 1.17 -2.96
N PRO A 121 -3.98 0.11 -3.39
CA PRO A 121 -2.52 0.07 -3.31
C PRO A 121 -1.88 1.18 -4.14
N ILE A 122 -0.95 1.94 -3.55
CA ILE A 122 -0.21 2.98 -4.27
C ILE A 122 1.24 3.08 -3.75
N GLY A 123 2.20 3.19 -4.67
CA GLY A 123 3.61 3.38 -4.34
C GLY A 123 3.98 4.81 -3.94
N TYR A 124 5.01 4.98 -3.10
CA TYR A 124 5.47 6.29 -2.66
C TYR A 124 5.92 7.22 -3.82
N TRP A 125 6.34 6.63 -4.94
CA TRP A 125 6.76 7.35 -6.15
C TRP A 125 5.62 8.14 -6.81
N SER A 126 4.37 7.91 -6.40
CA SER A 126 3.25 8.78 -6.73
C SER A 126 3.44 10.24 -6.28
N LEU A 127 4.29 10.49 -5.28
CA LEU A 127 4.86 11.80 -5.01
C LEU A 127 6.27 11.87 -5.59
N HIS A 128 6.39 12.26 -6.86
CA HIS A 128 7.64 12.20 -7.61
C HIS A 128 8.82 12.95 -6.96
N SER A 129 8.55 14.01 -6.17
CA SER A 129 9.60 14.73 -5.44
C SER A 129 10.31 13.90 -4.36
N LEU A 130 9.79 12.71 -4.02
CA LEU A 130 10.46 11.75 -3.15
C LEU A 130 11.38 10.79 -3.90
N VAL A 131 11.28 10.69 -5.23
CA VAL A 131 12.11 9.81 -6.06
C VAL A 131 13.49 10.45 -6.24
N THR A 132 14.54 9.69 -5.95
CA THR A 132 15.94 10.12 -6.04
C THR A 132 16.58 9.67 -7.35
N SER A 133 17.73 10.24 -7.72
CA SER A 133 18.38 9.96 -9.01
C SER A 133 18.79 8.50 -9.25
N GLY A 134 18.87 7.68 -8.20
CA GLY A 134 19.18 6.25 -8.29
C GLY A 134 17.94 5.36 -8.40
N GLU A 135 16.74 5.94 -8.33
CA GLU A 135 15.49 5.20 -8.32
C GLU A 135 14.76 5.34 -9.66
N TYR A 136 14.32 4.20 -10.20
CA TYR A 136 13.68 4.10 -11.50
C TYR A 136 12.20 3.81 -11.26
N PHE A 137 11.34 4.82 -11.25
CA PHE A 137 9.89 4.62 -11.06
C PHE A 137 9.11 5.38 -12.13
N PRO A 138 7.90 4.92 -12.48
CA PRO A 138 7.07 5.64 -13.44
C PRO A 138 6.59 6.97 -12.85
N ASN A 139 6.45 7.96 -13.71
CA ASN A 139 5.78 9.21 -13.37
C ASN A 139 4.26 8.98 -13.27
N VAL A 140 3.76 8.80 -12.05
CA VAL A 140 2.33 8.52 -11.81
C VAL A 140 1.48 9.75 -12.09
N ASN A 141 0.52 9.60 -12.99
CA ASN A 141 -0.48 10.62 -13.28
C ASN A 141 -1.71 10.44 -12.38
N LEU A 142 -1.82 11.26 -11.35
CA LEU A 142 -2.88 11.13 -10.34
C LEU A 142 -4.30 11.37 -10.88
N LYS A 143 -4.46 11.90 -12.10
CA LYS A 143 -5.78 12.09 -12.72
C LYS A 143 -6.60 10.79 -12.78
N TYR A 144 -5.95 9.64 -12.91
CA TYR A 144 -6.62 8.33 -12.96
C TYR A 144 -7.14 7.94 -11.57
N LEU A 145 -6.33 8.19 -10.52
CA LEU A 145 -6.75 8.03 -9.13
C LEU A 145 -7.92 8.96 -8.80
N ASP A 146 -7.85 10.21 -9.24
CA ASP A 146 -8.89 11.22 -9.04
C ASP A 146 -10.22 10.79 -9.62
N ALA A 147 -10.21 10.28 -10.86
CA ALA A 147 -11.43 9.83 -11.53
C ALA A 147 -12.07 8.62 -10.83
N VAL A 148 -11.26 7.66 -10.37
CA VAL A 148 -11.73 6.47 -9.63
C VAL A 148 -12.30 6.86 -8.26
N ILE A 149 -11.64 7.74 -7.53
CA ILE A 149 -12.11 8.21 -6.22
C ILE A 149 -13.35 9.10 -6.34
N GLN A 150 -13.42 9.96 -7.36
CA GLN A 150 -14.65 10.70 -7.67
C GLN A 150 -15.82 9.74 -7.86
N ARG A 151 -15.63 8.69 -8.66
CA ARG A 151 -16.69 7.72 -8.90
C ARG A 151 -17.07 6.92 -7.66
N ALA A 152 -16.10 6.57 -6.81
CA ALA A 152 -16.36 5.93 -5.53
C ALA A 152 -17.19 6.83 -4.61
N ALA A 153 -16.88 8.13 -4.56
CA ALA A 153 -17.64 9.12 -3.81
C ALA A 153 -19.08 9.28 -4.33
N ASP A 154 -19.26 9.38 -5.65
CA ASP A 154 -20.59 9.49 -6.28
C ASP A 154 -21.50 8.28 -5.95
N LEU A 155 -20.90 7.11 -5.77
CA LEU A 155 -21.58 5.84 -5.46
C LEU A 155 -21.66 5.56 -3.95
N GLY A 156 -21.15 6.45 -3.10
CA GLY A 156 -21.11 6.23 -1.65
C GLY A 156 -20.29 5.01 -1.22
N MET A 157 -19.31 4.60 -2.03
CA MET A 157 -18.37 3.55 -1.62
C MET A 157 -17.41 4.09 -0.56
N PHE A 158 -16.84 3.20 0.24
CA PHE A 158 -15.76 3.53 1.18
C PHE A 158 -14.39 3.26 0.57
N VAL A 159 -13.43 4.16 0.77
CA VAL A 159 -12.07 4.02 0.20
C VAL A 159 -11.03 3.89 1.30
N VAL A 160 -10.13 2.92 1.09
CA VAL A 160 -8.88 2.75 1.84
C VAL A 160 -7.71 3.10 0.92
N ILE A 161 -6.89 4.08 1.31
CA ILE A 161 -5.63 4.39 0.63
C ILE A 161 -4.50 3.65 1.34
N ASP A 162 -3.65 2.96 0.61
CA ASP A 162 -2.61 2.12 1.17
C ASP A 162 -1.23 2.44 0.59
N LEU A 163 -0.29 2.82 1.48
CA LEU A 163 1.12 2.94 1.11
C LEU A 163 1.70 1.54 0.87
N HIS A 164 1.56 1.08 -0.37
CA HIS A 164 1.82 -0.30 -0.73
C HIS A 164 3.28 -0.56 -1.08
N GLY A 165 3.94 0.43 -1.69
CA GLY A 165 5.38 0.42 -1.94
C GLY A 165 6.05 1.53 -1.14
N ALA A 166 6.82 1.17 -0.11
CA ALA A 166 7.51 2.14 0.73
C ALA A 166 8.92 2.49 0.16
N PRO A 167 9.47 3.68 0.48
CA PRO A 167 10.84 4.03 0.11
C PRO A 167 11.86 2.98 0.56
N GLY A 168 12.75 2.57 -0.34
CA GLY A 168 13.74 1.52 -0.07
C GLY A 168 13.21 0.08 -0.04
N ALA A 169 11.91 -0.11 -0.36
CA ALA A 169 11.13 -1.35 -0.23
C ALA A 169 11.10 -1.89 1.21
N GLN A 170 9.92 -2.32 1.65
CA GLN A 170 9.70 -2.80 3.01
C GLN A 170 9.80 -4.32 3.13
N LYS A 171 9.97 -5.03 2.02
CA LYS A 171 9.99 -6.50 1.97
C LYS A 171 10.90 -6.97 0.85
N ILE A 172 11.59 -8.10 1.07
CA ILE A 172 12.46 -8.68 0.04
C ILE A 172 11.66 -9.56 -0.93
N GLY A 173 12.10 -9.64 -2.18
CA GLY A 173 11.58 -10.59 -3.17
C GLY A 173 10.16 -10.35 -3.68
N ASP A 174 9.41 -9.40 -3.12
CA ASP A 174 8.00 -9.18 -3.47
C ASP A 174 7.80 -7.94 -4.35
N ALA A 175 7.25 -8.16 -5.54
CA ALA A 175 7.01 -7.14 -6.57
C ALA A 175 6.04 -6.04 -6.10
N PHE A 176 5.14 -6.36 -5.15
CA PHE A 176 4.19 -5.40 -4.60
C PHE A 176 4.86 -4.23 -3.89
N THR A 177 6.14 -4.31 -3.53
CA THR A 177 6.89 -3.18 -2.96
C THR A 177 7.34 -2.17 -4.03
N GLY A 178 7.16 -2.52 -5.31
CA GLY A 178 7.73 -1.81 -6.47
C GLY A 178 9.18 -2.20 -6.79
N GLN A 179 9.84 -2.99 -5.94
CA GLN A 179 11.23 -3.42 -6.11
C GLN A 179 11.42 -4.87 -5.66
N CYS A 180 11.83 -5.76 -6.57
CA CYS A 180 12.22 -7.11 -6.20
C CYS A 180 13.64 -7.14 -5.62
N LEU A 181 13.80 -6.78 -4.34
CA LEU A 181 15.10 -6.85 -3.69
C LEU A 181 15.62 -8.29 -3.67
N GLN A 182 16.93 -8.44 -3.91
CA GLN A 182 17.62 -9.72 -3.80
C GLN A 182 17.57 -10.24 -2.36
N GLN A 183 17.62 -11.56 -2.18
CA GLN A 183 17.54 -12.21 -0.86
C GLN A 183 18.79 -12.03 0.03
N SER A 184 19.70 -11.13 -0.34
CA SER A 184 20.92 -10.82 0.40
C SER A 184 20.86 -9.40 0.98
N GLY A 185 20.46 -9.30 2.24
CA GLY A 185 20.39 -8.04 2.99
C GLY A 185 18.97 -7.63 3.39
N LEU A 186 18.88 -6.69 4.33
CA LEU A 186 17.60 -6.15 4.77
C LEU A 186 17.09 -5.07 3.82
N PRO A 187 15.77 -4.95 3.65
CA PRO A 187 15.19 -3.84 2.90
C PRO A 187 15.62 -2.49 3.46
N ALA A 188 15.91 -1.51 2.61
CA ALA A 188 16.42 -0.21 3.05
C ALA A 188 15.34 0.65 3.71
N PHE A 189 14.06 0.24 3.64
CA PHE A 189 12.96 0.92 4.33
C PHE A 189 13.21 1.11 5.82
N TYR A 190 13.88 0.16 6.48
CA TYR A 190 14.16 0.18 7.93
C TYR A 190 15.30 1.14 8.31
N THR A 191 15.28 2.36 7.78
CA THR A 191 16.23 3.43 8.04
C THR A 191 15.50 4.74 8.28
N GLN A 192 16.08 5.64 9.10
CA GLN A 192 15.45 6.93 9.39
C GLN A 192 15.17 7.73 8.11
N GLN A 193 16.10 7.71 7.14
CA GLN A 193 15.94 8.42 5.86
C GLN A 193 14.69 7.96 5.09
N ASN A 194 14.44 6.64 5.02
CA ASN A 194 13.28 6.11 4.30
C ASN A 194 11.98 6.23 5.10
N TYR A 195 12.04 6.18 6.43
CA TYR A 195 10.91 6.57 7.29
C TYR A 195 10.51 8.04 7.08
N ASP A 196 11.47 8.96 6.98
CA ASP A 196 11.21 10.38 6.71
C ASP A 196 10.57 10.59 5.32
N ARG A 197 11.00 9.83 4.32
CA ARG A 197 10.38 9.87 2.98
C ARG A 197 8.94 9.34 3.02
N ALA A 198 8.69 8.23 3.72
CA ALA A 198 7.36 7.66 3.87
C ALA A 198 6.41 8.62 4.63
N THR A 199 6.88 9.25 5.71
CA THR A 199 6.08 10.24 6.47
C THR A 199 5.79 11.51 5.66
N LYS A 200 6.70 11.95 4.79
CA LYS A 200 6.41 13.02 3.81
C LYS A 200 5.30 12.63 2.84
N TRP A 201 5.30 11.38 2.35
CA TRP A 201 4.22 10.86 1.52
C TRP A 201 2.89 10.84 2.28
N LEU A 202 2.87 10.34 3.53
CA LEU A 202 1.68 10.29 4.37
C LEU A 202 1.11 11.69 4.64
N THR A 203 1.99 12.66 4.91
CA THR A 203 1.60 14.08 5.07
C THR A 203 0.93 14.61 3.81
N TRP A 204 1.55 14.39 2.65
CA TRP A 204 1.03 14.84 1.37
C TRP A 204 -0.32 14.20 1.02
N MET A 205 -0.44 12.88 1.14
CA MET A 205 -1.67 12.15 0.85
C MET A 205 -2.79 12.52 1.83
N THR A 206 -2.47 12.69 3.12
CA THR A 206 -3.45 13.17 4.11
C THR A 206 -3.99 14.55 3.75
N LYS A 207 -3.12 15.48 3.35
CA LYS A 207 -3.54 16.81 2.88
C LYS A 207 -4.42 16.68 1.65
N ARG A 208 -4.02 15.88 0.64
CA ARG A 208 -4.84 15.62 -0.55
C ARG A 208 -6.21 15.07 -0.20
N ILE A 209 -6.28 14.11 0.72
CA ILE A 209 -7.54 13.49 1.13
C ILE A 209 -8.50 14.54 1.69
N HIS A 210 -8.03 15.38 2.60
CA HIS A 210 -8.87 16.38 3.27
C HIS A 210 -9.17 17.62 2.41
N THR A 211 -8.30 17.97 1.45
CA THR A 211 -8.49 19.18 0.61
C THR A 211 -9.13 18.92 -0.75
N THR A 212 -9.34 17.66 -1.12
CA THR A 212 -10.01 17.29 -2.37
C THR A 212 -11.43 16.79 -2.06
N PRO A 213 -12.51 17.45 -2.54
CA PRO A 213 -13.87 17.14 -2.11
C PRO A 213 -14.30 15.68 -2.26
N SER A 214 -13.94 15.04 -3.39
CA SER A 214 -14.26 13.63 -3.62
C SER A 214 -13.54 12.71 -2.64
N TYR A 215 -12.28 12.96 -2.35
CA TYR A 215 -11.51 12.17 -1.38
C TYR A 215 -12.09 12.32 0.02
N ALA A 216 -12.35 13.56 0.46
CA ALA A 216 -12.89 13.85 1.78
C ALA A 216 -14.26 13.19 2.01
N ALA A 217 -15.04 12.97 0.96
CA ALA A 217 -16.35 12.33 1.03
C ALA A 217 -16.29 10.80 1.19
N THR A 218 -15.20 10.13 0.79
CA THR A 218 -15.17 8.66 0.62
C THR A 218 -13.99 7.96 1.29
N VAL A 219 -12.86 8.62 1.45
CA VAL A 219 -11.65 8.04 2.05
C VAL A 219 -11.72 8.15 3.55
N GLY A 220 -11.77 7.01 4.25
CA GLY A 220 -11.80 6.97 5.71
C GLY A 220 -10.59 6.30 6.36
N ILE A 221 -9.79 5.53 5.61
CA ILE A 221 -8.60 4.86 6.11
C ILE A 221 -7.38 5.22 5.24
N ILE A 222 -6.27 5.53 5.91
CA ILE A 222 -4.93 5.52 5.33
C ILE A 222 -4.08 4.45 6.01
N GLN A 223 -3.58 3.50 5.24
CA GLN A 223 -2.66 2.46 5.71
C GLN A 223 -1.22 2.92 5.53
N VAL A 224 -0.45 2.89 6.63
CA VAL A 224 0.87 3.52 6.66
C VAL A 224 1.96 2.70 6.01
N VAL A 225 1.80 1.38 5.87
CA VAL A 225 2.68 0.51 5.09
C VAL A 225 2.00 -0.85 4.89
N ASN A 226 2.08 -1.39 3.68
CA ASN A 226 1.64 -2.75 3.39
C ASN A 226 2.72 -3.78 3.73
N GLU A 227 2.35 -4.86 4.40
CA GLU A 227 3.15 -6.09 4.58
C GLU A 227 4.67 -5.86 4.74
N PRO A 228 5.12 -5.15 5.80
CA PRO A 228 6.55 -5.07 6.09
C PRO A 228 7.13 -6.47 6.31
N GLN A 229 8.40 -6.67 5.97
CA GLN A 229 9.18 -7.90 6.22
C GLN A 229 8.93 -8.43 7.62
N THR A 230 8.79 -9.75 7.76
CA THR A 230 8.58 -10.43 9.04
C THR A 230 9.46 -11.66 9.21
N ASN A 231 9.42 -12.25 10.41
CA ASN A 231 10.07 -13.53 10.69
C ASN A 231 9.46 -14.72 9.94
N ARG A 232 8.29 -14.55 9.31
CA ARG A 232 7.66 -15.60 8.49
C ARG A 232 8.21 -15.62 7.07
N ASP A 233 8.87 -14.56 6.65
CA ASP A 233 9.34 -14.37 5.29
C ASP A 233 10.77 -14.87 5.10
N SER A 234 11.12 -15.14 3.85
CA SER A 234 12.51 -15.45 3.48
C SER A 234 13.41 -14.29 3.88
N GLY A 235 14.62 -14.56 4.38
CA GLY A 235 15.52 -13.55 4.97
C GLY A 235 15.18 -13.14 6.41
N GLY A 236 13.98 -13.48 6.92
CA GLY A 236 13.54 -13.17 8.28
C GLY A 236 13.45 -11.66 8.56
N MET A 237 13.30 -11.30 9.84
CA MET A 237 13.33 -9.90 10.29
C MET A 237 14.13 -9.80 11.60
N PRO A 238 15.35 -9.24 11.58
CA PRO A 238 16.09 -9.07 12.80
C PRO A 238 15.36 -8.13 13.76
N GLN A 239 15.55 -8.38 15.06
CA GLN A 239 14.74 -7.75 16.09
C GLN A 239 14.94 -6.23 16.14
N ALA A 240 16.16 -5.74 15.84
CA ALA A 240 16.45 -4.31 15.85
C ALA A 240 15.60 -3.55 14.83
N GLU A 241 15.49 -4.03 13.59
CA GLU A 241 14.68 -3.42 12.53
C GLU A 241 13.19 -3.51 12.85
N LYS A 242 12.75 -4.65 13.40
CA LYS A 242 11.39 -4.80 13.92
C LYS A 242 11.06 -3.77 15.00
N ASP A 243 12.00 -3.52 15.90
CA ASP A 243 11.86 -2.51 16.95
C ASP A 243 11.81 -1.10 16.35
N THR A 244 12.63 -0.80 15.32
CA THR A 244 12.53 0.52 14.65
C THR A 244 11.17 0.73 13.96
N LEU A 245 10.57 -0.34 13.41
CA LEU A 245 9.25 -0.24 12.78
C LEU A 245 8.19 0.18 13.80
N THR A 246 8.16 -0.48 14.97
CA THR A 246 7.13 -0.25 15.99
C THR A 246 7.41 0.98 16.86
N GLN A 247 8.68 1.28 17.16
CA GLN A 247 9.07 2.35 18.08
C GLN A 247 9.38 3.67 17.37
N ILE A 248 9.73 3.65 16.08
CA ILE A 248 10.09 4.85 15.31
C ILE A 248 9.08 5.10 14.19
N TYR A 249 8.93 4.16 13.26
CA TYR A 249 8.12 4.41 12.06
C TYR A 249 6.64 4.59 12.37
N TYR A 250 5.99 3.64 13.05
CA TYR A 250 4.55 3.73 13.33
C TYR A 250 4.15 4.99 14.13
N PRO A 251 4.87 5.39 15.20
CA PRO A 251 4.60 6.66 15.87
C PRO A 251 4.83 7.88 14.97
N SER A 252 5.86 7.87 14.12
CA SER A 252 6.16 8.97 13.20
C SER A 252 5.12 9.08 12.09
N ALA A 253 4.64 7.95 11.57
CA ALA A 253 3.57 7.87 10.59
C ALA A 253 2.24 8.41 11.14
N LEU A 254 1.85 8.01 12.36
CA LEU A 254 0.68 8.59 13.03
C LEU A 254 0.84 10.10 13.19
N ARG A 255 2.00 10.54 13.69
CA ARG A 255 2.29 11.97 13.90
C ARG A 255 2.20 12.76 12.61
N ALA A 256 2.72 12.24 11.50
CA ALA A 256 2.64 12.88 10.19
C ALA A 256 1.18 13.11 9.74
N VAL A 257 0.33 12.10 9.86
CA VAL A 257 -1.12 12.22 9.54
C VAL A 257 -1.80 13.23 10.48
N ARG A 258 -1.58 13.11 11.79
CA ARG A 258 -2.24 13.98 12.78
C ARG A 258 -1.76 15.43 12.69
N THR A 259 -0.48 15.68 12.41
CA THR A 259 0.02 17.04 12.15
C THR A 259 -0.64 17.62 10.90
N ALA A 260 -0.74 16.86 9.80
CA ALA A 260 -1.42 17.33 8.60
C ALA A 260 -2.91 17.67 8.85
N GLU A 261 -3.61 16.88 9.66
CA GLU A 261 -5.00 17.15 10.06
C GLU A 261 -5.13 18.36 10.98
N ASN A 262 -4.21 18.53 11.93
CA ASN A 262 -4.16 19.69 12.81
C ASN A 262 -3.89 20.98 12.01
N ASP A 263 -2.94 20.96 11.07
CA ASP A 263 -2.62 22.08 10.18
C ASP A 263 -3.86 22.54 9.38
N LEU A 264 -4.73 21.60 9.01
CA LEU A 264 -5.95 21.84 8.25
C LEU A 264 -7.17 22.12 9.14
N GLY A 265 -7.03 22.06 10.47
CA GLY A 265 -8.14 22.27 11.41
C GLY A 265 -9.20 21.17 11.37
N ILE A 266 -8.84 19.94 10.99
CA ILE A 266 -9.79 18.81 10.91
C ILE A 266 -10.25 18.39 12.31
N ALA A 267 -11.56 18.49 12.53
CA ALA A 267 -12.21 18.07 13.76
C ALA A 267 -11.97 16.58 14.04
N SER A 268 -11.81 16.21 15.32
CA SER A 268 -11.41 14.86 15.70
C SER A 268 -12.36 13.75 15.19
N ASN A 269 -13.65 14.04 15.01
CA ASN A 269 -14.66 13.11 14.48
C ASN A 269 -14.64 12.96 12.94
N SER A 270 -13.84 13.77 12.24
CA SER A 270 -13.67 13.76 10.78
C SER A 270 -12.27 13.32 10.36
N ARG A 271 -11.44 12.88 11.31
CA ARG A 271 -10.07 12.42 11.03
C ARG A 271 -10.03 11.02 10.43
N LEU A 272 -8.97 10.78 9.67
CA LEU A 272 -8.68 9.48 9.09
C LEU A 272 -8.35 8.46 10.17
N HIS A 273 -8.83 7.25 9.96
CA HIS A 273 -8.30 6.06 10.60
C HIS A 273 -6.91 5.77 10.04
N VAL A 274 -5.91 5.74 10.91
CA VAL A 274 -4.55 5.37 10.54
C VAL A 274 -4.37 3.88 10.80
N GLN A 275 -4.19 3.10 9.74
CA GLN A 275 -4.07 1.65 9.80
C GLN A 275 -2.60 1.21 9.80
N PHE A 276 -2.28 0.27 10.67
CA PHE A 276 -0.96 -0.37 10.78
C PHE A 276 -1.08 -1.88 10.53
N MET A 277 -0.01 -2.49 10.03
CA MET A 277 0.16 -3.94 10.16
C MET A 277 0.60 -4.27 11.59
N ASP A 278 -0.11 -5.18 12.25
CA ASP A 278 0.10 -5.50 13.67
C ASP A 278 0.66 -6.92 13.90
N THR A 279 0.54 -7.41 15.14
CA THR A 279 1.01 -8.72 15.55
C THR A 279 0.38 -9.87 14.77
N LEU A 280 -0.85 -9.73 14.26
CA LEU A 280 -1.50 -10.77 13.45
C LEU A 280 -0.71 -10.99 12.16
N TRP A 281 -0.20 -9.90 11.60
CA TRP A 281 0.66 -9.88 10.41
C TRP A 281 2.13 -10.13 10.72
N GLY A 282 2.53 -10.31 11.98
CA GLY A 282 3.93 -10.52 12.36
C GLY A 282 4.78 -9.25 12.45
N ALA A 283 4.18 -8.08 12.20
CA ALA A 283 4.83 -6.77 12.14
C ALA A 283 5.07 -6.12 13.52
N GLY A 284 4.82 -6.84 14.61
CA GLY A 284 4.93 -6.32 15.98
C GLY A 284 3.71 -5.51 16.41
N SER A 285 3.72 -5.03 17.65
CA SER A 285 2.61 -4.24 18.19
C SER A 285 2.82 -2.76 17.89
N PRO A 286 1.91 -2.09 17.17
CA PRO A 286 1.96 -0.63 17.03
C PRO A 286 1.68 0.10 18.35
N LEU A 287 1.31 -0.61 19.42
CA LEU A 287 1.04 -0.05 20.75
C LEU A 287 2.25 -0.06 21.69
N GLN A 288 3.34 -0.74 21.32
CA GLN A 288 4.55 -0.76 22.14
C GLN A 288 5.30 0.56 22.01
N LEU A 289 4.87 1.56 22.79
CA LEU A 289 5.69 2.73 23.07
C LEU A 289 6.70 2.36 24.16
N SER A 290 7.99 2.59 23.89
CA SER A 290 8.89 3.05 24.94
C SER A 290 8.48 4.49 25.28
N PRO A 291 8.39 4.86 26.56
CA PRO A 291 8.18 6.25 26.94
C PRO A 291 9.40 7.06 26.45
N ILE A 292 9.16 8.04 25.58
CA ILE A 292 10.14 9.07 25.24
C ILE A 292 9.94 10.21 26.23
#